data_AF-A0A9X4ET28-F1
#
_entry.id   AF-A0A9X4ET28-F1
#
_cell.length_a   1.000
_cell.length_b   1.000
_cell.length_c   1.000
_cell.angle_alpha   90.00
_cell.angle_beta   90.00
_cell.angle_gamma   90.00
#
_symmetry.space_group_name_H-M   'P 1'
#
loop_
_entity.id
_entity.type
_entity.pdbx_description
1 polymer ?
#
loop_
_entity_poly.entity_id
_entity_poly.type
_entity_poly.pdbx_seq_one_letter_code
_entity_poly.pdbx_strand_id
1 'polypeptide(L)'
;MLSSSTKEAIKVALSIALAISLAIWFQWEKPYWAALSVFAMAMTESFSHSVLKGHNRIFGTILGIGYAFLLVILFSQDRFLFIFFYGLFMALCLFMSTDIRRGYIFTMAFSVCSIIAWAGGFDSQHTFNIALLRMQETVLGVVIFIVVFRLLWPISSEQTFSELFKQMHQHMINDTKSLLNAAEHHSSTEEIDLRQLIASLNNFLNNPTKDSYQLTFHKALWKKRLLDFAIIHHYLRQIQVDSEKEINTTLLNEILVALEEFNPQTPEYFVLPDFLQAYRDEVPLPTIETRSFTQHWKDDRRKVAHGVTMYIVGIYMWIYMSIPGSFMFPMILSIFACILPTMPTILIKDMLCSIIGFGIFYSFQYITIMPMMTEIWQLIAFYFINILVVWKVFSTPKLMIYRLLGGNLLLIMTMGALNLIPKYDISTTIDMLTIMVLVLMMGRFFGDLFKKQF
;
A
#
# COMPACT_ATOMS: atom_id res chain seq x y z
N MET A 1 2.04 27.57 12.18
CA MET A 1 2.56 26.19 12.27
C MET A 1 2.29 25.48 10.95
N LEU A 2 3.24 24.72 10.39
CA LEU A 2 3.02 23.97 9.13
C LEU A 2 1.89 22.95 9.28
N SER A 3 1.04 22.79 8.26
CA SER A 3 -0.02 21.77 8.26
C SER A 3 0.56 20.35 8.21
N SER A 4 -0.17 19.35 8.73
CA SER A 4 0.31 17.95 8.77
C SER A 4 0.68 17.43 7.38
N SER A 5 -0.18 17.69 6.39
CA SER A 5 0.07 17.37 4.97
C SER A 5 1.36 18.00 4.43
N THR A 6 1.66 19.25 4.81
CA THR A 6 2.90 19.92 4.37
C THR A 6 4.14 19.28 5.03
N LYS A 7 4.04 18.89 6.31
CA LYS A 7 5.14 18.18 6.99
C LYS A 7 5.42 16.84 6.33
N GLU A 8 4.39 16.07 6.03
CA GLU A 8 4.53 14.80 5.31
C GLU A 8 5.15 14.98 3.92
N ALA A 9 4.66 15.95 3.13
CA ALA A 9 5.20 16.27 1.82
C ALA A 9 6.72 16.55 1.87
N ILE A 10 7.16 17.36 2.85
CA ILE A 10 8.57 17.68 3.05
C ILE A 10 9.37 16.44 3.45
N LYS A 11 8.88 15.60 4.38
CA LYS A 11 9.57 14.36 4.78
C LYS A 11 9.79 13.44 3.59
N VAL A 12 8.78 13.29 2.72
CA VAL A 12 8.88 12.39 1.57
C VAL A 12 9.80 12.95 0.50
N ALA A 13 9.64 14.22 0.15
CA ALA A 13 10.54 14.89 -0.79
C ALA A 13 12.00 14.80 -0.33
N LEU A 14 12.26 15.04 0.97
CA LEU A 14 13.60 14.92 1.54
C LEU A 14 14.11 13.48 1.51
N SER A 15 13.28 12.50 1.86
CA SER A 15 13.67 11.09 1.84
C SER A 15 14.05 10.61 0.43
N ILE A 16 13.29 11.03 -0.58
CA ILE A 16 13.58 10.71 -1.98
C ILE A 16 14.85 11.41 -2.45
N ALA A 17 15.00 12.71 -2.15
CA ALA A 17 16.20 13.46 -2.44
C ALA A 17 17.45 12.78 -1.85
N LEU A 18 17.41 12.43 -0.56
CA LEU A 18 18.51 11.73 0.12
C LEU A 18 18.79 10.34 -0.48
N ALA A 19 17.76 9.59 -0.85
CA ALA A 19 17.93 8.28 -1.48
C ALA A 19 18.62 8.37 -2.84
N ILE A 20 18.24 9.36 -3.66
CA ILE A 20 18.89 9.62 -4.95
C ILE A 20 20.33 10.07 -4.71
N SER A 21 20.57 11.03 -3.81
CA SER A 21 21.91 11.55 -3.50
C SER A 21 22.87 10.45 -3.06
N LEU A 22 22.44 9.59 -2.13
CA LEU A 22 23.27 8.51 -1.62
C LEU A 22 23.52 7.42 -2.67
N ALA A 23 22.51 7.07 -3.49
CA ALA A 23 22.69 6.11 -4.56
C ALA A 23 23.65 6.61 -5.66
N ILE A 24 23.57 7.90 -6.02
CA ILE A 24 24.54 8.53 -6.93
C ILE A 24 25.94 8.56 -6.30
N TRP A 25 26.03 8.87 -5.01
CA TRP A 25 27.32 8.88 -4.28
C TRP A 25 27.98 7.51 -4.23
N PHE A 26 27.20 6.44 -4.09
CA PHE A 26 27.66 5.05 -4.20
C PHE A 26 27.90 4.58 -5.64
N GLN A 27 27.70 5.45 -6.64
CA GLN A 27 27.85 5.16 -8.06
C GLN A 27 26.97 4.00 -8.55
N TRP A 28 25.74 3.94 -8.05
CA TRP A 28 24.77 2.94 -8.50
C TRP A 28 24.18 3.30 -9.85
N GLU A 29 23.99 2.31 -10.72
CA GLU A 29 23.53 2.54 -12.08
C GLU A 29 22.11 3.11 -12.15
N LYS A 30 21.24 2.78 -11.18
CA LYS A 30 19.80 3.09 -11.24
C LYS A 30 19.22 3.68 -9.94
N PRO A 31 19.69 4.87 -9.51
CA PRO A 31 19.29 5.52 -8.25
C PRO A 31 17.78 5.64 -8.00
N TYR A 32 16.98 5.72 -9.07
CA TYR A 32 15.52 5.83 -8.99
C TYR A 32 14.85 4.63 -8.29
N TRP A 33 15.47 3.45 -8.31
CA TRP A 33 14.92 2.26 -7.66
C TRP A 33 14.95 2.35 -6.13
N ALA A 34 15.93 3.06 -5.55
CA ALA A 34 15.95 3.38 -4.13
C ALA A 34 14.83 4.38 -3.78
N ALA A 35 14.65 5.41 -4.61
CA ALA A 35 13.58 6.40 -4.46
C ALA A 35 12.18 5.79 -4.55
N LEU A 36 11.94 4.86 -5.48
CA LEU A 36 10.67 4.12 -5.59
C LEU A 36 10.38 3.30 -4.33
N SER A 37 11.41 2.85 -3.60
CA SER A 37 11.25 2.12 -2.34
C SER A 37 10.79 3.03 -1.20
N VAL A 38 11.41 4.20 -1.06
CA VAL A 38 10.96 5.26 -0.13
C VAL A 38 9.51 5.64 -0.44
N PHE A 39 9.22 5.90 -1.71
CA PHE A 39 7.91 6.35 -2.16
C PHE A 39 6.81 5.33 -1.84
N ALA A 40 7.06 4.04 -2.10
CA ALA A 40 6.10 2.98 -1.80
C ALA A 40 5.80 2.85 -0.29
N MET A 41 6.77 3.13 0.59
CA MET A 41 6.57 3.11 2.04
C MET A 41 5.81 4.35 2.53
N ALA A 42 6.07 5.50 1.93
CA ALA A 42 5.41 6.76 2.23
C ALA A 42 3.91 6.80 1.84
N MET A 43 3.47 5.92 0.95
CA MET A 43 2.05 5.72 0.61
C MET A 43 1.23 5.00 1.71
N THR A 44 1.80 4.70 2.87
CA THR A 44 1.10 3.96 3.93
C THR A 44 0.56 4.93 4.98
N GLU A 45 -0.59 4.61 5.57
CA GLU A 45 -1.31 5.52 6.48
C GLU A 45 -0.60 5.78 7.81
N SER A 46 0.26 4.86 8.26
CA SER A 46 1.01 5.04 9.50
C SER A 46 2.43 4.51 9.39
N PHE A 47 3.31 5.06 10.23
CA PHE A 47 4.71 4.68 10.31
C PHE A 47 4.90 3.18 10.59
N SER A 48 4.14 2.61 11.53
CA SER A 48 4.22 1.17 11.86
C SER A 48 3.87 0.29 10.67
N HIS A 49 2.82 0.65 9.92
CA HIS A 49 2.47 -0.05 8.70
C HIS A 49 3.53 0.14 7.59
N SER A 50 4.14 1.33 7.47
CA SER A 50 5.27 1.55 6.56
C SER A 50 6.49 0.69 6.89
N VAL A 51 6.82 0.50 8.17
CA VAL A 51 7.94 -0.35 8.60
C VAL A 51 7.67 -1.82 8.26
N LEU A 52 6.46 -2.33 8.52
CA LEU A 52 6.07 -3.67 8.11
C LEU A 52 6.15 -3.82 6.58
N LYS A 53 5.71 -2.81 5.83
CA LYS A 53 5.81 -2.77 4.37
C LYS A 53 7.27 -2.79 3.90
N GLY A 54 8.16 -2.08 4.59
CA GLY A 54 9.62 -2.13 4.34
C GLY A 54 10.22 -3.52 4.58
N HIS A 55 9.84 -4.18 5.68
CA HIS A 55 10.23 -5.56 5.96
C HIS A 55 9.74 -6.51 4.86
N ASN A 56 8.46 -6.43 4.50
CA ASN A 56 7.87 -7.22 3.42
C ASN A 56 8.59 -6.99 2.08
N ARG A 57 9.05 -5.76 1.82
CA ARG A 57 9.83 -5.43 0.62
C ARG A 57 11.17 -6.17 0.59
N ILE A 58 11.89 -6.21 1.70
CA ILE A 58 13.18 -6.91 1.80
C ILE A 58 12.98 -8.42 1.58
N PHE A 59 12.02 -9.04 2.27
CA PHE A 59 11.72 -10.47 2.09
C PHE A 59 11.24 -10.78 0.67
N GLY A 60 10.39 -9.93 0.11
CA GLY A 60 9.95 -10.05 -1.27
C GLY A 60 11.11 -9.99 -2.25
N THR A 61 12.02 -9.02 -2.10
CA THR A 61 13.22 -8.88 -2.94
C THR A 61 14.10 -10.12 -2.88
N ILE A 62 14.34 -10.68 -1.69
CA ILE A 62 15.14 -11.93 -1.53
C ILE A 62 14.47 -13.11 -2.23
N LEU A 63 13.17 -13.31 -2.02
CA LEU A 63 12.40 -14.38 -2.66
C LEU A 63 12.37 -14.22 -4.19
N GLY A 64 12.19 -12.99 -4.68
CA GLY A 64 12.17 -12.67 -6.10
C GLY A 64 13.52 -12.91 -6.79
N ILE A 65 14.63 -12.51 -6.15
CA ILE A 65 15.99 -12.80 -6.63
C ILE A 65 16.20 -14.32 -6.71
N GLY A 66 15.87 -15.05 -5.64
CA GLY A 66 16.05 -16.50 -5.58
C GLY A 66 15.28 -17.22 -6.69
N TYR A 67 14.02 -16.85 -6.90
CA TYR A 67 13.20 -17.47 -7.95
C TYR A 67 13.66 -17.07 -9.36
N ALA A 68 14.10 -15.83 -9.57
CA ALA A 68 14.65 -15.39 -10.85
C ALA A 68 15.90 -16.20 -11.25
N PHE A 69 16.81 -16.43 -10.30
CA PHE A 69 17.97 -17.28 -10.56
C PHE A 69 17.58 -18.73 -10.84
N LEU A 70 16.61 -19.28 -10.10
CA LEU A 70 16.08 -20.62 -10.38
C LEU A 70 15.55 -20.71 -11.82
N LEU A 71 14.77 -19.73 -12.27
CA LEU A 71 14.25 -19.69 -13.64
C LEU A 71 15.36 -19.62 -14.69
N VAL A 72 16.35 -18.74 -14.48
CA VAL A 72 17.47 -18.58 -15.43
C VAL A 72 18.34 -19.85 -15.47
N ILE A 73 18.58 -20.50 -14.34
CA ILE A 73 19.39 -21.73 -14.28
C ILE A 73 18.68 -22.90 -14.97
N LEU A 74 17.38 -23.11 -14.69
CA LEU A 74 16.67 -24.28 -15.16
C LEU A 74 16.08 -24.14 -16.57
N PHE A 75 15.69 -22.92 -16.98
CA PHE A 75 14.85 -22.71 -18.16
C PHE A 75 15.38 -21.65 -19.14
N SER A 76 16.58 -21.09 -18.96
CA SER A 76 17.12 -20.08 -19.90
C SER A 76 17.26 -20.57 -21.34
N GLN A 77 17.43 -21.88 -21.55
CA GLN A 77 17.62 -22.48 -22.88
C GLN A 77 16.30 -22.68 -23.65
N ASP A 78 15.19 -22.88 -22.93
CA ASP A 78 13.87 -23.11 -23.54
C ASP A 78 12.90 -21.98 -23.17
N ARG A 79 12.66 -21.11 -24.16
CA ARG A 79 11.77 -19.96 -24.04
C ARG A 79 10.34 -20.33 -23.62
N PHE A 80 9.81 -21.47 -24.05
CA PHE A 80 8.43 -21.85 -23.74
C PHE A 80 8.31 -22.31 -22.30
N LEU A 81 9.25 -23.13 -21.83
CA LEU A 81 9.31 -23.54 -20.43
C LEU A 81 9.55 -22.32 -19.52
N PHE A 82 10.43 -21.40 -19.91
CA PHE A 82 10.69 -20.17 -19.15
C PHE A 82 9.42 -19.35 -18.96
N ILE A 83 8.71 -19.03 -20.05
CA ILE A 83 7.46 -18.25 -20.03
C ILE A 83 6.39 -18.97 -19.20
N PHE A 84 6.30 -20.30 -19.31
CA PHE A 84 5.33 -21.10 -18.56
C PHE A 84 5.57 -21.05 -17.04
N PHE A 85 6.79 -21.38 -16.58
CA PHE A 85 7.12 -21.37 -15.15
C PHE A 85 7.13 -19.96 -14.57
N TYR A 86 7.52 -18.97 -15.35
CA TYR A 86 7.38 -17.56 -15.00
C TYR A 86 5.90 -17.16 -14.77
N GLY A 87 5.02 -17.55 -15.69
CA GLY A 87 3.57 -17.33 -15.57
C GLY A 87 2.95 -18.08 -14.39
N LEU A 88 3.44 -19.28 -14.08
CA LEU A 88 3.02 -20.05 -12.91
C LEU A 88 3.38 -19.34 -11.60
N PHE A 89 4.59 -18.80 -11.50
CA PHE A 89 5.01 -18.01 -10.36
C PHE A 89 4.22 -16.70 -10.23
N MET A 90 3.89 -16.06 -11.35
CA MET A 90 3.00 -14.91 -11.37
C MET A 90 1.63 -15.25 -10.78
N ALA A 91 1.02 -16.36 -11.23
CA ALA A 91 -0.28 -16.82 -10.74
C ALA A 91 -0.24 -17.12 -9.23
N LEU A 92 0.82 -17.77 -8.75
CA LEU A 92 1.02 -18.06 -7.33
C LEU A 92 1.19 -16.77 -6.50
N CYS A 93 2.03 -15.84 -6.97
CA CYS A 93 2.24 -14.57 -6.30
C CYS A 93 0.97 -13.70 -6.28
N LEU A 94 0.20 -13.70 -7.36
CA LEU A 94 -1.10 -13.02 -7.44
C LEU A 94 -2.13 -13.65 -6.50
N PHE A 95 -2.14 -14.97 -6.38
CA PHE A 95 -2.99 -15.65 -5.41
C PHE A 95 -2.62 -15.25 -3.98
N MET A 96 -1.33 -15.21 -3.65
CA MET A 96 -0.88 -14.86 -2.29
C MET A 96 -0.90 -13.36 -1.99
N SER A 97 -0.93 -12.49 -3.01
CA SER A 97 -0.86 -11.03 -2.84
C SER A 97 -2.10 -10.40 -2.20
N THR A 98 -3.22 -11.12 -2.18
CA THR A 98 -4.48 -10.66 -1.57
C THR A 98 -4.50 -10.80 -0.05
N ASP A 99 -3.50 -11.43 0.56
CA ASP A 99 -3.31 -11.45 2.01
C ASP A 99 -2.96 -10.05 2.54
N ILE A 100 -3.70 -9.59 3.56
CA ILE A 100 -3.59 -8.22 4.09
C ILE A 100 -2.26 -7.94 4.80
N ARG A 101 -1.60 -8.95 5.37
CA ARG A 101 -0.35 -8.79 6.13
C ARG A 101 0.87 -9.17 5.30
N ARG A 102 0.77 -10.27 4.55
CA ARG A 102 1.91 -10.87 3.82
C ARG A 102 1.85 -10.67 2.32
N GLY A 103 0.73 -10.22 1.77
CA GLY A 103 0.53 -10.14 0.33
C GLY A 103 1.56 -9.26 -0.39
N TYR A 104 2.01 -8.18 0.26
CA TYR A 104 3.03 -7.30 -0.30
C TYR A 104 4.38 -8.01 -0.53
N ILE A 105 4.71 -9.05 0.23
CA ILE A 105 5.92 -9.88 0.01
C ILE A 105 5.86 -10.50 -1.38
N PHE A 106 4.73 -11.08 -1.75
CA PHE A 106 4.54 -11.78 -3.02
C PHE A 106 4.44 -10.82 -4.20
N THR A 107 3.78 -9.67 -4.04
CA THR A 107 3.79 -8.61 -5.06
C THR A 107 5.21 -8.13 -5.35
N MET A 108 6.02 -7.91 -4.30
CA MET A 108 7.42 -7.51 -4.45
C MET A 108 8.30 -8.63 -5.00
N ALA A 109 8.10 -9.87 -4.55
CA ALA A 109 8.83 -11.03 -5.07
C ALA A 109 8.62 -11.20 -6.57
N PHE A 110 7.38 -11.13 -7.02
CA PHE A 110 7.10 -11.21 -8.44
C PHE A 110 7.68 -10.02 -9.20
N SER A 111 7.49 -8.79 -8.71
CA SER A 111 8.02 -7.58 -9.37
C SER A 111 9.54 -7.61 -9.53
N VAL A 112 10.27 -8.05 -8.49
CA VAL A 112 11.73 -8.18 -8.53
C VAL A 112 12.14 -9.33 -9.44
N CYS A 113 11.43 -10.46 -9.40
CA CYS A 113 11.66 -11.58 -10.30
C CYS A 113 11.50 -11.15 -11.77
N SER A 114 10.44 -10.41 -12.10
CA SER A 114 10.20 -9.86 -13.44
C SER A 114 11.35 -8.98 -13.92
N ILE A 115 11.83 -8.08 -13.07
CA ILE A 115 12.92 -7.18 -13.44
C ILE A 115 14.20 -7.97 -13.73
N ILE A 116 14.56 -8.92 -12.88
CA ILE A 116 15.80 -9.71 -13.07
C ILE A 116 15.68 -10.66 -14.26
N ALA A 117 14.53 -11.33 -14.41
CA ALA A 117 14.25 -12.28 -15.48
C ALA A 117 14.32 -11.63 -16.87
N TRP A 118 13.74 -10.43 -17.03
CA TRP A 118 13.65 -9.76 -18.32
C TRP A 118 14.79 -8.78 -18.59
N ALA A 119 15.21 -7.99 -17.59
CA ALA A 119 16.30 -7.02 -17.78
C ALA A 119 17.69 -7.65 -17.72
N GLY A 120 17.84 -8.85 -17.13
CA GLY A 120 19.11 -9.57 -17.06
C GLY A 120 19.61 -10.10 -18.41
N GLY A 121 18.74 -10.19 -19.43
CA GLY A 121 19.13 -10.56 -20.79
C GLY A 121 19.73 -11.97 -20.93
N PHE A 122 19.52 -12.84 -19.94
CA PHE A 122 20.14 -14.17 -19.82
C PHE A 122 21.68 -14.16 -19.75
N ASP A 123 22.30 -13.00 -19.51
CA ASP A 123 23.73 -12.88 -19.22
C ASP A 123 23.96 -13.04 -17.72
N SER A 124 24.72 -14.06 -17.33
CA SER A 124 24.99 -14.38 -15.92
C SER A 124 25.59 -13.21 -15.12
N GLN A 125 26.51 -12.44 -15.70
CA GLN A 125 27.17 -11.33 -15.02
C GLN A 125 26.20 -10.15 -14.90
N HIS A 126 25.48 -9.83 -15.98
CA HIS A 126 24.51 -8.74 -15.97
C HIS A 126 23.33 -9.03 -15.02
N THR A 127 22.78 -10.24 -15.09
CA THR A 127 21.71 -10.73 -14.20
C THR A 127 22.13 -10.66 -12.73
N PHE A 128 23.36 -11.06 -12.39
CA PHE A 128 23.87 -10.97 -11.03
C PHE A 128 24.00 -9.51 -10.56
N ASN A 129 24.54 -8.63 -11.39
CA ASN A 129 24.69 -7.20 -11.07
C ASN A 129 23.33 -6.53 -10.82
N ILE A 130 22.31 -6.81 -11.65
CA ILE A 130 20.95 -6.30 -11.44
C ILE A 130 20.35 -6.82 -10.14
N ALA A 131 20.55 -8.09 -9.81
CA ALA A 131 20.05 -8.69 -8.56
C ALA A 131 20.70 -8.07 -7.31
N LEU A 132 22.01 -7.85 -7.35
CA LEU A 132 22.74 -7.19 -6.27
C LEU A 132 22.26 -5.74 -6.09
N LEU A 133 22.17 -5.00 -7.19
CA LEU A 133 21.70 -3.62 -7.21
C LEU A 133 20.26 -3.52 -6.65
N ARG A 134 19.38 -4.45 -7.03
CA ARG A 134 18.01 -4.57 -6.49
C ARG A 134 17.99 -4.70 -4.97
N MET A 135 18.87 -5.53 -4.41
CA MET A 135 18.96 -5.75 -2.97
C MET A 135 19.45 -4.48 -2.26
N GLN A 136 20.54 -3.89 -2.77
CA GLN A 136 21.16 -2.69 -2.21
C GLN A 136 20.20 -1.49 -2.17
N GLU A 137 19.49 -1.23 -3.26
CA GLU A 137 18.54 -0.12 -3.37
C GLU A 137 17.29 -0.30 -2.51
N THR A 138 16.81 -1.54 -2.40
CA THR A 138 15.69 -1.85 -1.51
C THR A 138 16.07 -1.55 -0.06
N VAL A 139 17.25 -2.00 0.37
CA VAL A 139 17.75 -1.76 1.73
C VAL A 139 17.97 -0.27 1.97
N LEU A 140 18.63 0.43 1.03
CA LEU A 140 18.88 1.86 1.15
C LEU A 140 17.57 2.65 1.28
N GLY A 141 16.59 2.39 0.42
CA GLY A 141 15.31 3.09 0.47
C GLY A 141 14.55 2.85 1.78
N VAL A 142 14.56 1.61 2.29
CA VAL A 142 13.94 1.29 3.59
C VAL A 142 14.64 2.02 4.74
N VAL A 143 15.98 2.00 4.76
CA VAL A 143 16.78 2.66 5.80
C VAL A 143 16.54 4.17 5.80
N ILE A 144 16.62 4.82 4.63
CA ILE A 144 16.43 6.27 4.52
C ILE A 144 15.03 6.68 4.96
N PHE A 145 14.00 5.95 4.53
CA PHE A 145 12.63 6.21 4.98
C PHE A 145 12.54 6.17 6.51
N ILE A 146 13.05 5.10 7.14
CA ILE A 146 12.99 4.93 8.60
C ILE A 146 13.73 6.06 9.32
N VAL A 147 14.93 6.42 8.85
CA VAL A 147 15.75 7.48 9.45
C VAL A 147 15.03 8.83 9.37
N VAL A 148 14.58 9.22 8.19
CA VAL A 148 13.94 10.54 7.99
C VAL A 148 12.62 10.63 8.75
N PHE A 149 11.78 9.60 8.70
CA PHE A 149 10.47 9.62 9.37
C PHE A 149 10.57 9.55 10.90
N ARG A 150 11.67 9.00 11.45
CA ARG A 150 11.93 9.04 12.89
C ARG A 150 12.55 10.33 13.37
N LEU A 151 13.45 10.94 12.58
CA LEU A 151 14.15 12.17 12.99
C LEU A 151 13.31 13.43 12.76
N LEU A 152 12.56 13.52 11.66
CA LEU A 152 11.76 14.70 11.34
C LEU A 152 10.33 14.55 11.84
N TRP A 153 9.91 15.43 12.74
CA TRP A 153 8.55 15.49 13.32
C TRP A 153 7.97 14.10 13.64
N PRO A 154 8.61 13.32 14.53
CA PRO A 154 8.12 11.98 14.87
C PRO A 154 6.67 12.06 15.33
N ILE A 155 5.81 11.21 14.75
CA ILE A 155 4.44 11.04 15.19
C ILE A 155 4.48 9.94 16.23
N SER A 156 4.13 10.26 17.48
CA SER A 156 4.13 9.25 18.53
C SER A 156 3.04 8.22 18.22
N SER A 157 3.39 6.93 18.30
CA SER A 157 2.41 5.84 18.20
C SER A 157 1.27 6.01 19.22
N GLU A 158 1.56 6.65 20.34
CA GLU A 158 0.59 6.98 21.39
C GLU A 158 -0.43 8.02 20.96
N GLN A 159 0.01 9.05 20.22
CA GLN A 159 -0.90 10.07 19.68
C GLN A 159 -1.84 9.44 18.64
N THR A 160 -1.32 8.62 17.73
CA THR A 160 -2.14 7.91 16.74
C THR A 160 -3.14 6.97 17.40
N PHE A 161 -2.72 6.18 18.40
CA PHE A 161 -3.63 5.32 19.14
C PHE A 161 -4.69 6.14 19.87
N SER A 162 -4.31 7.23 20.54
CA SER A 162 -5.23 8.10 21.26
C SER A 162 -6.24 8.78 20.32
N GLU A 163 -5.83 9.18 19.13
CA GLU A 163 -6.71 9.76 18.11
C GLU A 163 -7.72 8.73 17.59
N LEU A 164 -7.25 7.53 17.23
CA LEU A 164 -8.11 6.44 16.77
C LEU A 164 -9.09 6.00 17.87
N PHE A 165 -8.61 5.92 19.10
CA PHE A 165 -9.45 5.59 20.26
C PHE A 165 -10.51 6.67 20.48
N LYS A 166 -10.12 7.96 20.42
CA LYS A 166 -11.05 9.08 20.55
C LYS A 166 -12.13 9.07 19.46
N GLN A 167 -11.78 8.74 18.22
CA GLN A 167 -12.76 8.58 17.13
C GLN A 167 -13.75 7.45 17.43
N MET A 168 -13.26 6.26 17.81
CA MET A 168 -14.12 5.13 18.20
C MET A 168 -15.04 5.50 19.37
N HIS A 169 -14.49 6.13 20.41
CA HIS A 169 -15.20 6.54 21.61
C HIS A 169 -16.30 7.57 21.32
N GLN A 170 -15.99 8.60 20.52
CA GLN A 170 -16.98 9.60 20.09
C GLN A 170 -18.08 8.98 19.23
N HIS A 171 -17.74 8.07 18.30
CA HIS A 171 -18.74 7.35 17.52
C HIS A 171 -19.67 6.52 18.39
N MET A 172 -19.13 5.77 19.36
CA MET A 172 -19.96 5.00 20.29
C MET A 172 -20.90 5.87 21.14
N ILE A 173 -20.44 7.03 21.62
CA ILE A 173 -21.30 7.97 22.36
C ILE A 173 -22.42 8.47 21.44
N ASN A 174 -22.10 8.85 20.21
CA ASN A 174 -23.09 9.34 19.24
C ASN A 174 -24.10 8.25 18.85
N ASP A 175 -23.67 7.00 18.69
CA ASP A 175 -24.55 5.86 18.40
C ASP A 175 -25.47 5.54 19.59
N THR A 176 -24.94 5.64 20.82
CA THR A 176 -25.75 5.44 22.03
C THR A 176 -26.79 6.55 22.16
N LYS A 177 -26.39 7.81 21.92
CA LYS A 177 -27.30 8.98 21.90
C LYS A 177 -28.33 8.89 20.79
N SER A 178 -27.93 8.44 19.60
CA SER A 178 -28.85 8.28 18.48
C SER A 178 -29.87 7.19 18.76
N LEU A 179 -29.50 6.09 19.43
CA LEU A 179 -30.45 5.06 19.86
C LEU A 179 -31.40 5.56 20.95
N LEU A 180 -30.90 6.36 21.89
CA LEU A 180 -31.73 7.01 22.90
C LEU A 180 -32.75 7.97 22.26
N ASN A 181 -32.33 8.73 21.25
CA ASN A 181 -33.19 9.66 20.51
C ASN A 181 -34.06 8.97 19.45
N ALA A 182 -33.64 7.83 18.90
CA ALA A 182 -34.39 7.06 17.91
C ALA A 182 -35.52 6.25 18.53
N ALA A 183 -35.48 6.04 19.85
CA ALA A 183 -36.67 5.70 20.64
C ALA A 183 -37.77 6.79 20.52
N GLU A 184 -37.41 8.02 20.12
CA GLU A 184 -38.36 9.11 19.86
C GLU A 184 -38.64 9.32 18.35
N HIS A 185 -37.66 9.24 17.43
CA HIS A 185 -37.87 9.37 15.97
C HIS A 185 -36.89 8.52 15.12
N HIS A 186 -37.41 7.64 14.26
CA HIS A 186 -36.63 6.77 13.37
C HIS A 186 -35.82 7.54 12.31
N SER A 187 -34.48 7.50 12.41
CA SER A 187 -33.60 7.78 11.28
C SER A 187 -32.34 6.91 11.30
N SER A 188 -32.14 6.21 10.19
CA SER A 188 -30.98 5.36 9.92
C SER A 188 -29.75 6.23 9.65
N THR A 189 -28.71 6.13 10.49
CA THR A 189 -27.45 6.86 10.28
C THR A 189 -26.43 5.95 9.60
N GLU A 190 -25.66 6.51 8.68
CA GLU A 190 -24.64 5.82 7.88
C GLU A 190 -23.63 5.05 8.75
N GLU A 191 -23.46 3.78 8.39
CA GLU A 191 -22.71 2.74 9.08
C GLU A 191 -21.19 3.01 8.95
N ILE A 192 -20.60 3.72 9.92
CA ILE A 192 -19.15 3.59 10.14
C ILE A 192 -18.94 2.26 10.85
N ASP A 193 -18.17 1.37 10.23
CA ASP A 193 -17.92 0.01 10.74
C ASP A 193 -17.06 0.10 12.01
N LEU A 194 -17.67 0.42 13.16
CA LEU A 194 -17.03 0.48 14.49
C LEU A 194 -16.25 -0.82 14.78
N ARG A 195 -16.71 -1.95 14.24
CA ARG A 195 -15.99 -3.22 14.28
C ARG A 195 -14.61 -3.13 13.60
N GLN A 196 -14.49 -2.45 12.45
CA GLN A 196 -13.20 -2.18 11.79
C GLN A 196 -12.31 -1.25 12.62
N LEU A 197 -12.86 -0.24 13.27
CA LEU A 197 -12.10 0.65 14.16
C LEU A 197 -11.54 -0.11 15.37
N ILE A 198 -12.36 -0.93 16.05
CA ILE A 198 -11.94 -1.77 17.17
C ILE A 198 -10.89 -2.80 16.69
N ALA A 199 -11.10 -3.42 15.53
CA ALA A 199 -10.13 -4.33 14.94
C ALA A 199 -8.81 -3.64 14.60
N SER A 200 -8.85 -2.40 14.08
CA SER A 200 -7.66 -1.59 13.79
C SER A 200 -6.88 -1.24 15.06
N LEU A 201 -7.57 -0.84 16.13
CA LEU A 201 -6.96 -0.59 17.45
C LEU A 201 -6.33 -1.87 18.04
N ASN A 202 -7.01 -3.01 17.94
CA ASN A 202 -6.47 -4.30 18.39
C ASN A 202 -5.22 -4.70 17.58
N ASN A 203 -5.22 -4.50 16.26
CA ASN A 203 -4.02 -4.72 15.44
C ASN A 203 -2.88 -3.76 15.77
N PHE A 204 -3.19 -2.50 16.04
CA PHE A 204 -2.20 -1.51 16.46
C PHE A 204 -1.49 -1.97 17.75
N LEU A 205 -2.24 -2.43 18.74
CA LEU A 205 -1.67 -3.00 19.98
C LEU A 205 -0.89 -4.29 19.75
N ASN A 206 -1.29 -5.12 18.78
CA ASN A 206 -0.59 -6.37 18.47
C ASN A 206 0.73 -6.13 17.73
N ASN A 207 0.84 -5.04 16.96
CA ASN A 207 2.08 -4.64 16.31
C ASN A 207 3.12 -4.15 17.33
N PRO A 208 4.43 -4.23 17.01
CA PRO A 208 5.47 -3.76 17.93
C PRO A 208 5.42 -2.24 18.11
N THR A 209 4.83 -1.76 19.21
CA THR A 209 4.76 -0.35 19.60
C THR A 209 6.04 0.13 20.29
N LYS A 210 7.21 -0.13 19.69
CA LYS A 210 8.53 0.14 20.30
C LYS A 210 8.77 1.62 20.67
N ASP A 211 7.98 2.51 20.09
CA ASP A 211 8.14 3.96 20.23
C ASP A 211 7.30 4.57 21.37
N SER A 212 6.40 3.81 22.04
CA SER A 212 5.66 4.27 23.25
C SER A 212 5.81 3.26 24.40
N TYR A 213 6.48 3.72 25.47
CA TYR A 213 6.64 2.94 26.70
C TYR A 213 5.28 2.68 27.37
N GLN A 214 4.41 3.68 27.45
CA GLN A 214 3.10 3.59 28.12
C GLN A 214 2.19 2.56 27.46
N LEU A 215 2.05 2.58 26.14
CA LEU A 215 1.24 1.61 25.41
C LEU A 215 1.79 0.19 25.53
N THR A 216 3.11 0.04 25.52
CA THR A 216 3.75 -1.26 25.62
C THR A 216 3.59 -1.84 27.03
N PHE A 217 3.74 -0.99 28.06
CA PHE A 217 3.59 -1.36 29.46
C PHE A 217 2.13 -1.69 29.81
N HIS A 218 1.17 -0.87 29.39
CA HIS A 218 -0.26 -1.06 29.65
C HIS A 218 -1.00 -1.86 28.55
N LYS A 219 -0.28 -2.57 27.68
CA LYS A 219 -0.87 -3.30 26.53
C LYS A 219 -1.99 -4.27 26.94
N ALA A 220 -1.79 -5.01 28.03
CA ALA A 220 -2.78 -5.96 28.54
C ALA A 220 -4.06 -5.26 29.03
N LEU A 221 -3.90 -4.11 29.69
CA LEU A 221 -5.00 -3.29 30.18
C LEU A 221 -5.81 -2.69 29.02
N TRP A 222 -5.13 -2.12 28.02
CA TRP A 222 -5.79 -1.59 26.82
C TRP A 222 -6.52 -2.67 26.02
N LYS A 223 -6.00 -3.90 25.99
CA LYS A 223 -6.74 -5.04 25.41
C LYS A 223 -8.02 -5.34 26.19
N LYS A 224 -7.98 -5.31 27.53
CA LYS A 224 -9.17 -5.49 28.36
C LYS A 224 -10.20 -4.39 28.09
N ARG A 225 -9.78 -3.13 27.94
CA ARG A 225 -10.69 -2.02 27.62
C ARG A 225 -11.29 -2.12 26.23
N LEU A 226 -10.50 -2.47 25.22
CA LEU A 226 -11.04 -2.72 23.88
C LEU A 226 -12.04 -3.87 23.86
N LEU A 227 -11.86 -4.91 24.69
CA LEU A 227 -12.86 -5.96 24.86
C LEU A 227 -14.14 -5.39 25.47
N ASP A 228 -14.03 -4.59 26.53
CA ASP A 228 -15.19 -3.95 27.16
C ASP A 228 -15.97 -3.06 26.14
N PHE A 229 -15.28 -2.26 25.31
CA PHE A 229 -15.91 -1.48 24.23
C PHE A 229 -16.50 -2.37 23.12
N ALA A 230 -15.88 -3.50 22.79
CA ALA A 230 -16.42 -4.46 21.83
C ALA A 230 -17.73 -5.10 22.31
N ILE A 231 -17.84 -5.38 23.61
CA ILE A 231 -19.07 -5.88 24.24
C ILE A 231 -20.19 -4.83 24.15
N ILE A 232 -19.89 -3.57 24.50
CA ILE A 232 -20.88 -2.48 24.37
C ILE A 232 -21.34 -2.35 22.92
N HIS A 233 -20.41 -2.35 21.95
CA HIS A 233 -20.75 -2.28 20.54
C HIS A 233 -21.60 -3.47 20.08
N HIS A 234 -21.30 -4.69 20.55
CA HIS A 234 -22.09 -5.87 20.25
C HIS A 234 -23.54 -5.73 20.76
N TYR A 235 -23.71 -5.25 21.98
CA TYR A 235 -25.02 -5.02 22.59
C TYR A 235 -25.82 -3.93 21.84
N LEU A 236 -25.20 -2.77 21.54
CA LEU A 236 -25.84 -1.71 20.77
C LEU A 236 -26.29 -2.20 19.38
N ARG A 237 -25.48 -3.06 18.75
CA ARG A 237 -25.81 -3.68 17.46
C ARG A 237 -26.98 -4.66 17.58
N GLN A 238 -27.07 -5.44 18.64
CA GLN A 238 -28.22 -6.33 18.86
C GLN A 238 -29.52 -5.52 18.96
N ILE A 239 -29.51 -4.38 19.66
CA ILE A 239 -30.68 -3.49 19.77
C ILE A 239 -31.07 -2.89 18.40
N GLN A 240 -30.09 -2.50 17.58
CA GLN A 240 -30.36 -1.99 16.22
C GLN A 240 -30.98 -3.03 15.28
N VAL A 241 -30.64 -4.31 15.44
CA VAL A 241 -31.12 -5.40 14.56
C VAL A 241 -32.48 -5.94 15.01
N ASP A 242 -32.71 -6.05 16.33
CA ASP A 242 -34.00 -6.45 16.89
C ASP A 242 -34.96 -5.25 16.96
N SER A 243 -35.57 -4.89 15.82
CA SER A 243 -36.56 -3.80 15.73
C SER A 243 -37.84 -4.02 16.55
N GLU A 244 -38.06 -5.22 17.10
CA GLU A 244 -39.25 -5.60 17.87
C GLU A 244 -39.07 -5.51 19.40
N LYS A 245 -37.83 -5.35 19.91
CA LYS A 245 -37.59 -5.23 21.36
C LYS A 245 -37.77 -3.79 21.82
N GLU A 246 -38.55 -3.59 22.88
CA GLU A 246 -38.60 -2.30 23.59
C GLU A 246 -37.19 -1.88 24.00
N ILE A 247 -36.78 -0.70 23.53
CA ILE A 247 -35.50 -0.09 23.85
C ILE A 247 -35.52 0.25 25.35
N ASN A 248 -34.78 -0.50 26.15
CA ASN A 248 -34.66 -0.22 27.59
C ASN A 248 -33.75 1.00 27.79
N THR A 249 -34.38 2.17 27.90
CA THR A 249 -33.70 3.47 28.06
C THR A 249 -32.86 3.57 29.33
N THR A 250 -33.19 2.82 30.38
CA THR A 250 -32.39 2.79 31.62
C THR A 250 -31.01 2.16 31.40
N LEU A 251 -30.96 1.02 30.71
CA LEU A 251 -29.70 0.33 30.38
C LEU A 251 -28.84 1.14 29.40
N LEU A 252 -29.47 1.81 28.43
CA LEU A 252 -28.77 2.72 27.51
C LEU A 252 -28.16 3.93 28.22
N ASN A 253 -28.86 4.49 29.22
CA ASN A 253 -28.32 5.57 30.04
C ASN A 253 -27.14 5.12 30.90
N GLU A 254 -27.18 3.91 31.49
CA GLU A 254 -26.03 3.35 32.20
C GLU A 254 -24.80 3.21 31.29
N ILE A 255 -25.00 2.74 30.05
CA ILE A 255 -23.92 2.67 29.04
C ILE A 255 -23.40 4.07 28.71
N LEU A 256 -24.29 5.03 28.49
CA LEU A 256 -23.92 6.39 28.11
C LEU A 256 -23.09 7.06 29.22
N VAL A 257 -23.50 6.93 30.49
CA VAL A 257 -22.74 7.43 31.64
C VAL A 257 -21.36 6.76 31.71
N ALA A 258 -21.28 5.44 31.58
CA ALA A 258 -20.01 4.72 31.59
C ALA A 258 -19.08 5.19 30.45
N LEU A 259 -19.62 5.44 29.25
CA LEU A 259 -18.87 5.98 28.14
C LEU A 259 -18.41 7.43 28.40
N GLU A 260 -19.26 8.31 28.91
CA GLU A 260 -18.91 9.72 29.15
C GLU A 260 -17.90 9.89 30.30
N GLU A 261 -17.95 9.03 31.32
CA GLU A 261 -17.01 9.04 32.45
C GLU A 261 -15.65 8.39 32.12
N PHE A 262 -15.53 7.69 30.98
CA PHE A 262 -14.28 7.04 30.60
C PHE A 262 -13.15 8.07 30.41
N ASN A 263 -12.12 7.96 31.26
CA ASN A 263 -10.91 8.77 31.14
C ASN A 263 -9.74 7.95 30.53
N PRO A 264 -9.24 8.30 29.33
CA PRO A 264 -8.11 7.62 28.69
C PRO A 264 -6.80 7.63 29.50
N GLN A 265 -6.62 8.60 30.41
CA GLN A 265 -5.42 8.70 31.25
C GLN A 265 -5.43 7.71 32.41
N THR A 266 -6.60 7.23 32.81
CA THR A 266 -6.75 6.28 33.91
C THR A 266 -7.64 5.10 33.49
N PRO A 267 -7.20 4.32 32.48
CA PRO A 267 -7.98 3.20 31.95
C PRO A 267 -8.24 2.11 32.99
N GLU A 268 -7.54 2.11 34.12
CA GLU A 268 -7.73 1.16 35.22
C GLU A 268 -9.09 1.32 35.90
N TYR A 269 -9.64 2.53 35.97
CA TYR A 269 -10.89 2.80 36.69
C TYR A 269 -12.17 2.61 35.89
N PHE A 270 -12.08 2.25 34.59
CA PHE A 270 -13.28 1.97 33.83
C PHE A 270 -13.99 0.72 34.35
N VAL A 271 -15.28 0.86 34.64
CA VAL A 271 -16.16 -0.22 35.09
C VAL A 271 -17.18 -0.47 33.99
N LEU A 272 -17.22 -1.71 33.51
CA LEU A 272 -18.27 -2.15 32.58
C LEU A 272 -19.56 -2.39 33.38
N PRO A 273 -20.73 -1.86 32.93
CA PRO A 273 -22.01 -2.13 33.58
C PRO A 273 -22.25 -3.62 33.84
N ASP A 274 -22.78 -3.96 35.01
CA ASP A 274 -22.84 -5.35 35.49
C ASP A 274 -23.60 -6.28 34.53
N PHE A 275 -24.69 -5.80 33.92
CA PHE A 275 -25.48 -6.57 32.97
C PHE A 275 -24.70 -6.94 31.69
N LEU A 276 -23.66 -6.17 31.34
CA LEU A 276 -22.80 -6.45 30.19
C LEU A 276 -21.67 -7.43 30.51
N GLN A 277 -21.38 -7.71 31.79
CA GLN A 277 -20.33 -8.65 32.17
C GLN A 277 -20.63 -10.08 31.71
N ALA A 278 -21.92 -10.43 31.56
CA ALA A 278 -22.35 -11.73 31.05
C ALA A 278 -21.86 -12.03 29.62
N TYR A 279 -21.65 -10.99 28.80
CA TYR A 279 -21.21 -11.12 27.41
C TYR A 279 -19.68 -11.28 27.27
N ARG A 280 -18.92 -11.28 28.37
CA ARG A 280 -17.45 -11.29 28.36
C ARG A 280 -16.87 -12.54 27.69
N ASP A 281 -17.53 -13.69 27.85
CA ASP A 281 -17.11 -14.96 27.25
C ASP A 281 -17.70 -15.20 25.86
N GLU A 282 -18.76 -14.45 25.50
CA GLU A 282 -19.46 -14.58 24.22
C GLU A 282 -18.84 -13.73 23.10
N VAL A 283 -18.29 -12.56 23.45
CA VAL A 283 -17.79 -11.59 22.47
C VAL A 283 -16.27 -11.63 22.40
N PRO A 284 -15.67 -12.23 21.35
CA PRO A 284 -14.22 -12.15 21.17
C PRO A 284 -13.80 -10.74 20.74
N LEU A 285 -12.59 -10.33 21.16
CA LEU A 285 -11.93 -9.14 20.60
C LEU A 285 -11.83 -9.28 19.08
N PRO A 286 -12.43 -8.36 18.30
CA PRO A 286 -12.38 -8.47 16.86
C PRO A 286 -10.93 -8.34 16.40
N THR A 287 -10.46 -9.37 15.71
CA THR A 287 -9.18 -9.38 15.00
C THR A 287 -9.45 -9.20 13.52
N ILE A 288 -8.50 -8.63 12.77
CA ILE A 288 -8.52 -8.79 11.32
C ILE A 288 -8.33 -10.29 11.05
N GLU A 289 -9.40 -10.98 10.66
CA GLU A 289 -9.39 -12.40 10.40
C GLU A 289 -8.38 -12.74 9.31
N THR A 290 -7.49 -13.70 9.59
CA THR A 290 -6.70 -14.35 8.55
C THR A 290 -7.64 -15.27 7.78
N ARG A 291 -7.86 -15.00 6.49
CA ARG A 291 -8.73 -15.81 5.64
C ARG A 291 -8.23 -17.25 5.60
N SER A 292 -9.14 -18.21 5.74
CA SER A 292 -8.83 -19.61 5.48
C SER A 292 -8.51 -19.82 3.99
N PHE A 293 -7.70 -20.83 3.65
CA PHE A 293 -7.36 -21.16 2.26
C PHE A 293 -8.61 -21.34 1.37
N THR A 294 -9.68 -21.95 1.91
CA THR A 294 -10.94 -22.15 1.18
C THR A 294 -11.65 -20.83 0.87
N GLN A 295 -11.63 -19.86 1.79
CA GLN A 295 -12.14 -18.51 1.56
C GLN A 295 -11.28 -17.78 0.51
N HIS A 296 -9.95 -17.88 0.64
CA HIS A 296 -8.99 -17.30 -0.29
C HIS A 296 -9.24 -17.78 -1.72
N TRP A 297 -9.40 -19.10 -1.91
CA TRP A 297 -9.72 -19.68 -3.20
C TRP A 297 -11.07 -19.20 -3.76
N LYS A 298 -12.12 -19.17 -2.93
CA LYS A 298 -13.46 -18.79 -3.37
C LYS A 298 -13.52 -17.33 -3.86
N ASP A 299 -12.84 -16.44 -3.14
CA ASP A 299 -12.89 -15.00 -3.37
C ASP A 299 -11.88 -14.55 -4.44
N ASP A 300 -10.69 -15.14 -4.49
CA ASP A 300 -9.59 -14.64 -5.30
C ASP A 300 -9.33 -15.41 -6.60
N ARG A 301 -9.96 -16.58 -6.82
CA ARG A 301 -9.79 -17.35 -8.08
C ARG A 301 -10.07 -16.53 -9.33
N ARG A 302 -11.04 -15.60 -9.27
CA ARG A 302 -11.38 -14.72 -10.41
C ARG A 302 -10.28 -13.69 -10.67
N LYS A 303 -9.65 -13.18 -9.62
CA LYS A 303 -8.52 -12.24 -9.72
C LYS A 303 -7.33 -12.94 -10.37
N VAL A 304 -7.04 -14.17 -9.95
CA VAL A 304 -5.98 -15.00 -10.55
C VAL A 304 -6.30 -15.28 -12.03
N ALA A 305 -7.53 -15.68 -12.36
CA ALA A 305 -7.94 -15.90 -13.74
C ALA A 305 -7.80 -14.63 -14.61
N HIS A 306 -8.18 -13.46 -14.07
CA HIS A 306 -7.98 -12.17 -14.73
C HIS A 306 -6.48 -11.91 -15.01
N GLY A 307 -5.63 -12.00 -13.98
CA GLY A 307 -4.19 -11.77 -14.17
C GLY A 307 -3.53 -12.73 -15.16
N VAL A 308 -3.85 -14.03 -15.07
CA VAL A 308 -3.31 -15.06 -15.96
C VAL A 308 -3.77 -14.87 -17.39
N THR A 309 -5.05 -14.58 -17.62
CA THR A 309 -5.57 -14.32 -18.97
C THR A 309 -4.97 -13.05 -19.58
N MET A 310 -4.84 -11.98 -18.80
CA MET A 310 -4.16 -10.75 -19.22
C MET A 310 -2.70 -11.00 -19.60
N TYR A 311 -1.97 -11.78 -18.78
CA TYR A 311 -0.58 -12.14 -19.06
C TYR A 311 -0.45 -12.96 -20.35
N ILE A 312 -1.23 -14.03 -20.49
CA ILE A 312 -1.19 -14.89 -21.68
C ILE A 312 -1.46 -14.05 -22.94
N VAL A 313 -2.59 -13.33 -22.97
CA VAL A 313 -2.97 -12.54 -24.15
C VAL A 313 -1.92 -11.47 -24.46
N GLY A 314 -1.34 -10.82 -23.45
CA GLY A 314 -0.31 -9.83 -23.69
C GLY A 314 1.00 -10.43 -24.22
N ILE A 315 1.43 -11.60 -23.75
CA ILE A 315 2.60 -12.30 -24.33
C ILE A 315 2.33 -12.70 -25.77
N TYR A 316 1.12 -13.19 -26.08
CA TYR A 316 0.71 -13.47 -27.47
C TYR A 316 0.76 -12.20 -28.32
N MET A 317 0.20 -11.08 -27.85
CA MET A 317 0.26 -9.80 -28.57
C MET A 317 1.71 -9.34 -28.78
N TRP A 318 2.60 -9.54 -27.81
CA TRP A 318 4.01 -9.18 -27.94
C TRP A 318 4.71 -10.00 -29.04
N ILE A 319 4.47 -11.31 -29.09
CA ILE A 319 5.06 -12.21 -30.08
C ILE A 319 4.54 -11.92 -31.50
N TYR A 320 3.26 -11.61 -31.65
CA TYR A 320 2.62 -11.48 -32.97
C TYR A 320 2.47 -10.05 -33.50
N MET A 321 2.36 -9.03 -32.63
CA MET A 321 2.09 -7.64 -33.03
C MET A 321 3.31 -6.71 -32.95
N SER A 322 4.52 -7.26 -32.75
CA SER A 322 5.79 -6.51 -32.73
C SER A 322 5.72 -5.22 -31.90
N ILE A 323 5.21 -5.33 -30.66
CA ILE A 323 5.04 -4.18 -29.77
C ILE A 323 6.41 -3.56 -29.45
N PRO A 324 6.56 -2.22 -29.49
CA PRO A 324 7.81 -1.54 -29.17
C PRO A 324 8.26 -1.75 -27.72
N GLY A 325 9.56 -1.57 -27.47
CA GLY A 325 10.15 -1.67 -26.13
C GLY A 325 10.81 -3.01 -25.78
N SER A 326 11.04 -3.91 -26.74
CA SER A 326 11.81 -5.15 -26.55
C SER A 326 11.35 -5.93 -25.30
N PHE A 327 12.23 -6.13 -24.32
CA PHE A 327 11.96 -6.82 -23.06
C PHE A 327 11.11 -6.02 -22.05
N MET A 328 10.96 -4.70 -22.23
CA MET A 328 10.21 -3.87 -21.28
C MET A 328 8.72 -4.17 -21.30
N PHE A 329 8.17 -4.51 -22.47
CA PHE A 329 6.76 -4.85 -22.60
C PHE A 329 6.36 -6.06 -21.76
N PRO A 330 6.94 -7.27 -21.95
CA PRO A 330 6.57 -8.44 -21.16
C PRO A 330 6.88 -8.26 -19.67
N MET A 331 7.93 -7.51 -19.32
CA MET A 331 8.26 -7.15 -17.94
C MET A 331 7.14 -6.31 -17.29
N ILE A 332 6.75 -5.18 -17.90
CA ILE A 332 5.73 -4.28 -17.34
C ILE A 332 4.37 -4.95 -17.37
N LEU A 333 4.00 -5.60 -18.48
CA LEU A 333 2.75 -6.34 -18.63
C LEU A 333 2.54 -7.32 -17.47
N SER A 334 3.55 -8.15 -17.19
CA SER A 334 3.42 -9.17 -16.17
C SER A 334 3.35 -8.59 -14.75
N ILE A 335 4.14 -7.55 -14.44
CA ILE A 335 4.05 -6.85 -13.14
C ILE A 335 2.64 -6.30 -12.93
N PHE A 336 2.08 -5.63 -13.94
CA PHE A 336 0.72 -5.09 -13.87
C PHE A 336 -0.35 -6.19 -13.87
N ALA A 337 -0.15 -7.30 -14.57
CA ALA A 337 -1.04 -8.47 -14.49
C ALA A 337 -1.10 -9.07 -13.08
N CYS A 338 -0.04 -8.93 -12.29
CA CYS A 338 -0.01 -9.33 -10.87
C CYS A 338 -0.65 -8.28 -9.93
N ILE A 339 -0.77 -7.01 -10.35
CA ILE A 339 -1.22 -5.90 -9.49
C ILE A 339 -2.68 -5.53 -9.79
N LEU A 340 -3.02 -5.29 -11.05
CA LEU A 340 -4.32 -4.76 -11.46
C LEU A 340 -5.52 -5.61 -11.03
N PRO A 341 -5.49 -6.96 -11.05
CA PRO A 341 -6.63 -7.76 -10.61
C PRO A 341 -6.95 -7.61 -9.12
N THR A 342 -6.00 -7.13 -8.31
CA THR A 342 -6.22 -6.86 -6.88
C THR A 342 -6.88 -5.51 -6.62
N MET A 343 -6.89 -4.62 -7.62
CA MET A 343 -7.42 -3.26 -7.51
C MET A 343 -8.85 -3.17 -8.07
N PRO A 344 -9.72 -2.31 -7.48
CA PRO A 344 -11.05 -2.10 -8.02
C PRO A 344 -10.98 -1.40 -9.39
N THR A 345 -11.75 -1.91 -10.35
CA THR A 345 -11.73 -1.47 -11.76
C THR A 345 -12.07 0.01 -11.94
N ILE A 346 -12.80 0.62 -10.99
CA ILE A 346 -13.16 2.03 -11.03
C ILE A 346 -11.94 2.94 -11.03
N LEU A 347 -10.84 2.50 -10.39
CA LEU A 347 -9.60 3.24 -10.29
C LEU A 347 -8.79 3.24 -11.59
N ILE A 348 -9.01 2.28 -12.49
CA ILE A 348 -8.22 2.15 -13.73
C ILE A 348 -8.39 3.39 -14.62
N LYS A 349 -9.56 4.04 -14.59
CA LYS A 349 -9.80 5.30 -15.31
C LYS A 349 -8.92 6.43 -14.76
N ASP A 350 -8.86 6.57 -13.44
CA ASP A 350 -8.01 7.57 -12.78
C ASP A 350 -6.52 7.28 -13.02
N MET A 351 -6.15 6.00 -13.07
CA MET A 351 -4.79 5.60 -13.44
C MET A 351 -4.44 6.02 -14.87
N LEU A 352 -5.31 5.73 -15.85
CA LEU A 352 -5.10 6.15 -17.24
C LEU A 352 -4.96 7.67 -17.36
N CYS A 353 -5.85 8.43 -16.72
CA CYS A 353 -5.79 9.89 -16.70
C CYS A 353 -4.47 10.39 -16.08
N SER A 354 -4.04 9.77 -14.97
CA SER A 354 -2.77 10.09 -14.32
C SER A 354 -1.57 9.81 -15.24
N ILE A 355 -1.52 8.64 -15.89
CA ILE A 355 -0.40 8.28 -16.77
C ILE A 355 -0.28 9.25 -17.94
N ILE A 356 -1.39 9.59 -18.58
CA ILE A 356 -1.37 10.54 -19.71
C ILE A 356 -1.00 11.94 -19.22
N GLY A 357 -1.65 12.43 -18.15
CA GLY A 357 -1.43 13.77 -17.64
C GLY A 357 0.00 13.99 -17.12
N PHE A 358 0.45 13.16 -16.18
CA PHE A 358 1.81 13.23 -15.65
C PHE A 358 2.86 12.83 -16.69
N GLY A 359 2.54 11.88 -17.58
CA GLY A 359 3.45 11.46 -18.64
C GLY A 359 3.80 12.60 -19.59
N ILE A 360 2.79 13.35 -20.06
CA ILE A 360 3.01 14.56 -20.89
C ILE A 360 3.81 15.61 -20.10
N PHE A 361 3.41 15.86 -18.86
CA PHE A 361 4.05 16.86 -18.02
C PHE A 361 5.54 16.57 -17.74
N TYR A 362 5.88 15.34 -17.34
CA TYR A 362 7.26 14.94 -17.08
C TYR A 362 8.09 14.78 -18.34
N SER A 363 7.49 14.35 -19.46
CA SER A 363 8.18 14.34 -20.75
C SER A 363 8.59 15.76 -21.15
N PHE A 364 7.70 16.74 -20.97
CA PHE A 364 8.03 18.14 -21.23
C PHE A 364 9.18 18.64 -20.35
N GLN A 365 9.15 18.37 -19.04
CA GLN A 365 10.24 18.75 -18.12
C GLN A 365 11.56 18.04 -18.45
N TYR A 366 11.50 16.76 -18.82
CA TYR A 366 12.66 15.95 -19.17
C TYR A 366 13.40 16.47 -20.40
N ILE A 367 12.67 16.99 -21.39
CA ILE A 367 13.25 17.51 -22.64
C ILE A 367 13.74 18.95 -22.46
N THR A 368 12.99 19.77 -21.72
CA THR A 368 13.24 21.23 -21.67
C THR A 368 14.13 21.64 -20.50
N ILE A 369 13.92 21.06 -19.32
CA ILE A 369 14.55 21.52 -18.08
C ILE A 369 15.80 20.69 -17.76
N MET A 370 15.72 19.37 -17.83
CA MET A 370 16.83 18.51 -17.39
C MET A 370 18.13 18.68 -18.18
N PRO A 371 18.14 18.89 -19.52
CA PRO A 371 19.38 19.11 -20.26
C PRO A 371 20.09 20.40 -19.87
N MET A 372 19.39 21.34 -19.23
CA MET A 372 19.99 22.58 -18.71
C MET A 372 20.63 22.40 -17.33
N MET A 373 20.44 21.24 -16.69
CA MET A 373 21.03 20.97 -15.38
C MET A 373 22.48 20.52 -15.54
N THR A 374 23.40 21.31 -14.98
CA THR A 374 24.84 21.00 -15.00
C THR A 374 25.30 20.34 -13.71
N GLU A 375 24.60 20.62 -12.61
CA GLU A 375 25.01 20.20 -11.27
C GLU A 375 24.05 19.19 -10.64
N ILE A 376 24.59 18.26 -9.84
CA ILE A 376 23.82 17.22 -9.16
C ILE A 376 22.77 17.83 -8.20
N TRP A 377 23.09 18.96 -7.55
CA TRP A 377 22.15 19.61 -6.63
C TRP A 377 20.91 20.16 -7.34
N GLN A 378 21.01 20.56 -8.61
CA GLN A 378 19.87 21.01 -9.42
C GLN A 378 18.92 19.85 -9.71
N LEU A 379 19.48 18.68 -10.01
CA LEU A 379 18.73 17.44 -10.20
C LEU A 379 18.01 17.02 -8.90
N ILE A 380 18.71 17.06 -7.77
CA ILE A 380 18.12 16.75 -6.45
C ILE A 380 16.99 17.74 -6.12
N ALA A 381 17.22 19.05 -6.33
CA ALA A 381 16.22 20.08 -6.12
C ALA A 381 14.99 19.88 -7.02
N PHE A 382 15.18 19.47 -8.27
CA PHE A 382 14.10 19.16 -9.20
C PHE A 382 13.20 18.04 -8.68
N TYR A 383 13.77 16.92 -8.22
CA TYR A 383 12.98 15.82 -7.66
C TYR A 383 12.29 16.23 -6.35
N PHE A 384 13.00 16.98 -5.49
CA PHE A 384 12.43 17.49 -4.25
C PHE A 384 11.18 18.35 -4.51
N ILE A 385 11.28 19.32 -5.42
CA ILE A 385 10.18 20.24 -5.76
C ILE A 385 9.01 19.47 -6.38
N ASN A 386 9.25 18.61 -7.37
CA ASN A 386 8.17 17.87 -8.03
C ASN A 386 7.44 16.93 -7.05
N ILE A 387 8.17 16.20 -6.20
CA ILE A 387 7.55 15.35 -5.18
C ILE A 387 6.74 16.18 -4.19
N LEU A 388 7.29 17.30 -3.71
CA LEU A 388 6.59 18.18 -2.77
C LEU A 388 5.28 18.71 -3.38
N VAL A 389 5.31 19.14 -4.63
CA VAL A 389 4.11 19.62 -5.35
C VAL A 389 3.08 18.51 -5.50
N VAL A 390 3.48 17.33 -5.98
CA VAL A 390 2.56 16.17 -6.12
C VAL A 390 1.94 15.80 -4.77
N TRP A 391 2.73 15.75 -3.70
CA TRP A 391 2.24 15.38 -2.38
C TRP A 391 1.27 16.40 -1.78
N LYS A 392 1.51 17.69 -2.06
CA LYS A 392 0.69 18.79 -1.54
C LYS A 392 -0.62 18.93 -2.31
N VAL A 393 -0.56 18.88 -3.64
CA VAL A 393 -1.73 19.01 -4.53
C VAL A 393 -2.69 17.82 -4.34
N PHE A 394 -2.14 16.61 -4.27
CA PHE A 394 -2.92 15.37 -4.13
C PHE A 394 -2.88 14.85 -2.69
N SER A 395 -3.17 15.73 -1.72
CA SER A 395 -3.10 15.41 -0.30
C SER A 395 -4.33 14.69 0.26
N THR A 396 -5.46 14.71 -0.45
CA THR A 396 -6.69 14.03 -0.01
C THR A 396 -6.62 12.53 -0.31
N PRO A 397 -7.18 11.65 0.57
CA PRO A 397 -7.19 10.20 0.35
C PRO A 397 -7.84 9.77 -0.98
N LYS A 398 -8.86 10.50 -1.43
CA LYS A 398 -9.53 10.27 -2.73
C LYS A 398 -8.57 10.42 -3.92
N LEU A 399 -7.52 11.23 -3.78
CA LEU A 399 -6.53 11.50 -4.83
C LEU A 399 -5.24 10.68 -4.66
N MET A 400 -5.25 9.66 -3.82
CA MET A 400 -4.07 8.85 -3.52
C MET A 400 -3.47 8.17 -4.75
N ILE A 401 -4.28 7.83 -5.77
CA ILE A 401 -3.81 7.24 -7.03
C ILE A 401 -2.99 8.23 -7.84
N TYR A 402 -3.44 9.48 -7.94
CA TYR A 402 -2.72 10.55 -8.62
C TYR A 402 -1.39 10.82 -7.92
N ARG A 403 -1.40 10.80 -6.58
CA ARG A 403 -0.18 10.88 -5.78
C ARG A 403 0.76 9.73 -6.11
N LEU A 404 0.28 8.48 -6.01
CA LEU A 404 1.02 7.23 -6.25
C LEU A 404 1.66 7.20 -7.64
N LEU A 405 0.87 7.45 -8.69
CA LEU A 405 1.34 7.39 -10.06
C LEU A 405 2.20 8.60 -10.42
N GLY A 406 1.87 9.80 -9.95
CA GLY A 406 2.68 11.00 -10.20
C GLY A 406 4.13 10.82 -9.73
N GLY A 407 4.34 10.36 -8.50
CA GLY A 407 5.70 10.13 -8.00
C GLY A 407 6.45 8.98 -8.69
N ASN A 408 5.76 7.87 -8.99
CA ASN A 408 6.38 6.74 -9.69
C ASN A 408 6.74 7.11 -11.15
N LEU A 409 5.85 7.81 -11.85
CA LEU A 409 6.07 8.24 -13.23
C LEU A 409 7.17 9.28 -13.32
N LEU A 410 7.26 10.22 -12.37
CA LEU A 410 8.37 11.17 -12.32
C LEU A 410 9.71 10.45 -12.40
N LEU A 411 9.90 9.42 -11.56
CA LEU A 411 11.15 8.67 -11.48
C LEU A 411 11.40 7.79 -12.71
N ILE A 412 10.35 7.14 -13.22
CA ILE A 412 10.46 6.23 -14.37
C ILE A 412 10.70 7.00 -15.67
N MET A 413 9.92 8.06 -15.94
CA MET A 413 10.01 8.85 -17.18
C MET A 413 11.33 9.61 -17.31
N THR A 414 11.99 9.89 -16.18
CA THR A 414 13.25 10.66 -16.13
C THR A 414 14.47 9.79 -15.84
N MET A 415 14.33 8.46 -15.91
CA MET A 415 15.40 7.52 -15.53
C MET A 415 16.71 7.71 -16.30
N GLY A 416 16.66 8.20 -17.54
CA GLY A 416 17.85 8.47 -18.36
C GLY A 416 18.78 9.54 -17.77
N ALA A 417 18.22 10.49 -17.00
CA ALA A 417 18.96 11.54 -16.31
C ALA A 417 19.61 11.06 -15.00
N LEU A 418 19.14 9.94 -14.45
CA LEU A 418 19.62 9.37 -13.19
C LEU A 418 20.75 8.37 -13.37
N ASN A 419 21.14 8.06 -14.61
CA ASN A 419 22.33 7.28 -14.88
C ASN A 419 23.59 8.10 -14.54
N LEU A 420 24.69 7.41 -14.22
CA LEU A 420 26.00 8.05 -13.97
C LEU A 420 26.46 8.96 -15.12
N ILE A 421 26.07 8.61 -16.35
CA ILE A 421 26.20 9.45 -17.53
C ILE A 421 24.78 9.78 -18.02
N PRO A 422 24.31 11.02 -17.85
CA PRO A 422 22.96 11.40 -18.24
C PRO A 422 22.76 11.18 -19.74
N LYS A 423 21.71 10.44 -20.10
CA LYS A 423 21.28 10.24 -21.49
C LYS A 423 19.86 10.74 -21.65
N TYR A 424 19.71 11.86 -22.36
CA TYR A 424 18.42 12.46 -22.65
C TYR A 424 17.85 11.89 -23.95
N ASP A 425 17.25 10.70 -23.86
CA ASP A 425 16.58 10.06 -24.99
C ASP A 425 15.05 10.08 -24.81
N ILE A 426 14.37 10.74 -25.74
CA ILE A 426 12.90 10.85 -25.76
C ILE A 426 12.23 9.53 -26.15
N SER A 427 12.92 8.69 -26.94
CA SER A 427 12.35 7.44 -27.46
C SER A 427 12.00 6.50 -26.31
N THR A 428 12.89 6.37 -25.33
CA THR A 428 12.69 5.52 -24.16
C THR A 428 11.51 5.99 -23.31
N THR A 429 11.35 7.31 -23.13
CA THR A 429 10.22 7.89 -22.38
C THR A 429 8.89 7.64 -23.12
N ILE A 430 8.85 7.84 -24.44
CA ILE A 430 7.66 7.58 -25.27
C ILE A 430 7.31 6.09 -25.29
N ASP A 431 8.30 5.21 -25.41
CA ASP A 431 8.09 3.75 -25.38
C ASP A 431 7.49 3.33 -24.04
N MET A 432 8.04 3.81 -22.92
CA MET A 432 7.50 3.49 -21.60
C MET A 432 6.07 4.01 -21.42
N LEU A 433 5.78 5.24 -21.85
CA LEU A 433 4.43 5.80 -21.80
C LEU A 433 3.46 4.93 -22.61
N THR A 434 3.84 4.56 -23.83
CA THR A 434 3.05 3.75 -24.75
C THR A 434 2.76 2.37 -24.16
N ILE A 435 3.78 1.70 -23.62
CA ILE A 435 3.65 0.40 -22.96
C ILE A 435 2.72 0.49 -21.75
N MET A 436 2.89 1.51 -20.89
CA MET A 436 2.05 1.66 -19.71
C MET A 436 0.58 1.93 -20.08
N VAL A 437 0.31 2.75 -21.09
CA VAL A 437 -1.05 2.98 -21.58
C VAL A 437 -1.64 1.68 -22.15
N LEU A 438 -0.90 0.94 -22.97
CA LEU A 438 -1.36 -0.33 -23.56
C LEU A 438 -1.68 -1.37 -22.47
N VAL A 439 -0.78 -1.53 -21.50
CA VAL A 439 -0.96 -2.47 -20.37
C VAL A 439 -2.16 -2.07 -19.51
N LEU A 440 -2.40 -0.78 -19.25
CA LEU A 440 -3.60 -0.34 -18.54
C LEU A 440 -4.88 -0.52 -19.36
N MET A 441 -4.85 -0.31 -20.68
CA MET A 441 -6.00 -0.58 -21.55
C MET A 441 -6.36 -2.07 -21.54
N MET A 442 -5.36 -2.95 -21.61
CA MET A 442 -5.56 -4.39 -21.41
C MET A 442 -6.16 -4.69 -20.04
N GLY A 443 -5.58 -4.14 -18.97
CA GLY A 443 -6.09 -4.34 -17.62
C GLY A 443 -7.53 -3.84 -17.43
N ARG A 444 -7.91 -2.75 -18.11
CA ARG A 444 -9.31 -2.29 -18.15
C ARG A 444 -10.20 -3.29 -18.88
N PHE A 445 -9.80 -3.72 -20.08
CA PHE A 445 -10.55 -4.68 -20.89
C PHE A 445 -10.82 -5.98 -20.12
N PHE A 446 -9.79 -6.57 -19.53
CA PHE A 446 -9.96 -7.79 -18.73
C PHE A 446 -10.68 -7.51 -17.40
N GLY A 447 -10.48 -6.35 -16.79
CA GLY A 447 -11.23 -5.95 -15.60
C GLY A 447 -12.73 -5.89 -15.84
N ASP A 448 -13.16 -5.35 -16.98
CA ASP A 448 -14.56 -5.30 -17.39
C ASP A 448 -15.08 -6.70 -17.79
N LEU A 449 -14.26 -7.53 -18.43
CA LEU A 449 -14.61 -8.92 -18.80
C LEU A 449 -14.87 -9.81 -17.58
N PHE A 450 -14.06 -9.68 -16.52
CA PHE A 450 -14.18 -10.47 -15.30
C PHE A 450 -15.07 -9.83 -14.23
N LYS A 451 -15.65 -8.66 -14.51
CA LYS A 451 -16.58 -7.98 -13.61
C LYS A 451 -17.81 -8.84 -13.42
N LYS A 452 -18.28 -8.95 -12.18
CA LYS A 452 -19.48 -9.70 -11.83
C LYS A 452 -20.66 -9.00 -12.49
N GLN A 453 -21.21 -9.58 -13.57
CA GLN A 453 -22.52 -9.18 -14.07
C GLN A 453 -23.50 -9.49 -12.94
N PHE A 454 -24.00 -8.44 -12.30
CA PHE A 454 -25.14 -8.48 -11.42
C PHE A 454 -26.27 -7.76 -12.12
#